data_AF-A0A959Y1C3-F1
#
_entry.id   AF-A0A959Y1C3-F1
#
_cell.length_a   1.000
_cell.length_b   1.000
_cell.length_c   1.000
_cell.angle_alpha   90.00
_cell.angle_beta   90.00
_cell.angle_gamma   90.00
#
_symmetry.space_group_name_H-M   'P 1'
#
loop_
_entity.id
_entity.type
_entity.pdbx_description
1 polymer ?
#
loop_
_entity_poly.entity_id
_entity_poly.type
_entity_poly.pdbx_seq_one_letter_code
_entity_poly.pdbx_strand_id
1 'polypeptide(L)'
;ETVTYHNLSPDRLDYLWLQLDQNMRAKDSDTHKIRTGTLGDSLSIEGLQRMLDVFDGGFRITSVTDLSGKALPYTINKTMLRIDLPRTLMPGQTIQFKVSWWYPVNDRNKYGGRSGYEYFPDEDNYLYTIAQFYPRMALYADYQGWQHKQFLGRGEFTLTFGDFKVAITAPADHIVAATGVLQYPSRVLTAEQRSRLDR
;
A
#
# COMPACT_ATOMS: atom_id res chain seq x y z
N GLU A 1 -4.54 7.25 -7.47
CA GLU A 1 -3.80 6.72 -8.64
C GLU A 1 -4.73 6.49 -9.84
N THR A 2 -4.15 6.34 -11.04
CA THR A 2 -4.87 5.91 -12.25
C THR A 2 -4.28 4.58 -12.69
N VAL A 3 -5.14 3.58 -12.92
CA VAL A 3 -4.75 2.22 -13.30
C VAL A 3 -5.24 1.94 -14.71
N THR A 4 -4.36 1.38 -15.55
CA THR A 4 -4.73 0.74 -16.82
C THR A 4 -4.57 -0.76 -16.63
N TYR A 5 -5.66 -1.51 -16.70
CA TYR A 5 -5.65 -2.95 -16.56
C TYR A 5 -5.93 -3.62 -17.90
N HIS A 6 -5.04 -4.52 -18.30
CA HIS A 6 -5.15 -5.32 -19.51
C HIS A 6 -5.61 -6.74 -19.14
N ASN A 7 -6.75 -7.17 -19.65
CA ASN A 7 -7.17 -8.55 -19.47
C ASN A 7 -6.41 -9.46 -20.44
N LEU A 8 -5.29 -10.01 -19.98
CA LEU A 8 -4.49 -10.97 -20.74
C LEU A 8 -4.89 -12.44 -20.46
N SER A 9 -5.91 -12.67 -19.64
CA SER A 9 -6.41 -14.02 -19.38
C SER A 9 -7.35 -14.46 -20.50
N PRO A 10 -7.60 -15.78 -20.65
CA PRO A 10 -8.60 -16.30 -21.59
C PRO A 10 -10.03 -16.07 -21.10
N ASP A 11 -10.21 -15.56 -19.88
CA ASP A 11 -11.51 -15.44 -19.24
C ASP A 11 -12.13 -14.06 -19.40
N ARG A 12 -13.46 -14.03 -19.39
CA ARG A 12 -14.21 -12.78 -19.24
C ARG A 12 -14.22 -12.36 -17.77
N LEU A 13 -13.93 -11.09 -17.50
CA LEU A 13 -13.89 -10.55 -16.13
C LEU A 13 -15.05 -9.58 -15.91
N ASP A 14 -15.87 -9.82 -14.89
CA ASP A 14 -16.97 -8.93 -14.50
C ASP A 14 -16.58 -8.00 -13.33
N TYR A 15 -15.47 -8.30 -12.66
CA TYR A 15 -14.92 -7.52 -11.55
C TYR A 15 -13.40 -7.64 -11.49
N LEU A 16 -12.77 -6.66 -10.84
CA LEU A 16 -11.34 -6.60 -10.57
C LEU A 16 -11.07 -6.58 -9.07
N TRP A 17 -9.90 -7.06 -8.66
CA TRP A 17 -9.45 -7.02 -7.27
C TRP A 17 -8.15 -6.24 -7.11
N LEU A 18 -8.09 -5.41 -6.07
CA LEU A 18 -6.87 -4.76 -5.59
C LEU A 18 -6.58 -5.18 -4.14
N GLN A 19 -5.31 -5.38 -3.83
CA GLN A 19 -4.78 -5.61 -2.48
C GLN A 19 -4.65 -4.27 -1.75
N LEU A 20 -5.14 -4.25 -0.50
CA LEU A 20 -5.09 -3.14 0.44
C LEU A 20 -4.26 -3.53 1.66
N ASP A 21 -2.99 -3.88 1.47
CA ASP A 21 -2.17 -4.56 2.49
C ASP A 21 -2.01 -3.77 3.78
N GLN A 22 -2.01 -2.43 3.71
CA GLN A 22 -1.97 -1.58 4.90
C GLN A 22 -3.15 -1.84 5.84
N ASN A 23 -4.28 -2.35 5.35
CA ASN A 23 -5.46 -2.69 6.14
C ASN A 23 -5.21 -3.85 7.12
N MET A 24 -4.04 -4.50 7.09
CA MET A 24 -3.60 -5.35 8.20
C MET A 24 -3.51 -4.58 9.54
N ARG A 25 -3.37 -3.24 9.48
CA ARG A 25 -3.31 -2.31 10.62
C ARG A 25 -4.64 -1.63 10.93
N ALA A 26 -5.69 -1.90 10.16
CA ALA A 26 -7.00 -1.34 10.45
C ALA A 26 -7.53 -1.92 11.77
N LYS A 27 -8.23 -1.11 12.56
CA LYS A 27 -8.69 -1.51 13.90
C LYS A 27 -9.53 -2.81 13.91
N ASP A 28 -10.28 -3.07 12.84
CA ASP A 28 -11.14 -4.23 12.67
C ASP A 28 -10.48 -5.41 11.91
N SER A 29 -9.18 -5.31 11.63
CA SER A 29 -8.42 -6.30 10.86
C SER A 29 -8.40 -7.67 11.52
N ASP A 30 -8.50 -8.73 10.70
CA ASP A 30 -8.35 -10.10 11.16
C ASP A 30 -6.95 -10.41 11.69
N THR A 31 -5.94 -9.62 11.31
CA THR A 31 -4.57 -9.72 11.85
C THR A 31 -4.57 -9.62 13.38
N HIS A 32 -5.43 -8.77 13.95
CA HIS A 32 -5.57 -8.64 15.41
C HIS A 32 -6.27 -9.85 16.03
N LYS A 33 -7.24 -10.46 15.33
CA LYS A 33 -8.04 -11.59 15.82
C LYS A 33 -7.27 -12.89 15.89
N ILE A 34 -6.31 -13.10 14.98
CA ILE A 34 -5.48 -14.31 14.94
C ILE A 34 -4.24 -14.21 15.84
N ARG A 35 -3.99 -13.04 16.44
CA ARG A 35 -2.78 -12.81 17.25
C ARG A 35 -2.85 -13.67 18.50
N THR A 36 -1.90 -14.58 18.64
CA THR A 36 -1.70 -15.33 19.87
C THR A 36 -0.75 -14.57 20.79
N GLY A 37 -0.99 -14.69 22.09
CA GLY A 37 -0.11 -14.15 23.14
C GLY A 37 0.29 -15.26 24.10
N THR A 38 1.46 -15.12 24.70
CA THR A 38 1.90 -15.90 25.85
C THR A 38 1.84 -15.01 27.08
N LEU A 39 1.13 -15.46 28.11
CA LEU A 39 1.13 -14.81 29.43
C LEU A 39 2.32 -15.38 30.21
N GLY A 40 3.34 -14.55 30.43
CA GLY A 40 4.38 -14.83 31.41
C GLY A 40 3.96 -14.33 32.80
N ASP A 41 4.76 -14.65 33.82
CA ASP A 41 4.50 -14.26 35.21
C ASP A 41 4.56 -12.74 35.45
N SER A 42 5.11 -11.98 34.50
CA SER A 42 5.15 -10.52 34.51
C SER A 42 5.10 -9.93 33.10
N LEU A 43 4.58 -8.71 32.99
CA LEU A 43 4.52 -7.90 31.76
C LEU A 43 5.25 -6.57 32.01
N SER A 44 6.13 -6.16 31.09
CA SER A 44 6.72 -4.82 31.15
C SER A 44 5.66 -3.75 30.86
N ILE A 45 5.90 -2.52 31.32
CA ILE A 45 5.01 -1.39 31.03
C ILE A 45 4.92 -1.15 29.51
N GLU A 46 6.03 -1.26 28.76
CA GLU A 46 5.95 -1.15 27.29
C GLU A 46 5.20 -2.32 26.66
N GLY A 47 5.26 -3.51 27.26
CA GLY A 47 4.46 -4.67 26.87
C GLY A 47 2.96 -4.40 27.02
N LEU A 48 2.56 -3.87 28.17
CA LEU A 48 1.17 -3.51 28.47
C LEU A 48 0.67 -2.37 27.56
N GLN A 49 1.47 -1.32 27.37
CA GLN A 49 1.13 -0.23 26.47
C GLN A 49 0.92 -0.71 25.03
N ARG A 50 1.78 -1.60 24.51
CA ARG A 50 1.59 -2.21 23.17
C ARG A 50 0.34 -3.09 23.06
N MET A 51 -0.22 -3.56 24.17
CA MET A 51 -1.48 -4.32 24.19
C MET A 51 -2.70 -3.40 24.20
N LEU A 52 -2.58 -2.23 24.84
CA LEU A 52 -3.68 -1.26 25.00
C LEU A 52 -3.74 -0.25 23.86
N ASP A 53 -2.62 0.00 23.19
CA ASP A 53 -2.52 0.97 22.10
C ASP A 53 -3.19 0.45 20.82
N VAL A 54 -4.17 1.19 20.33
CA VAL A 54 -4.96 0.85 19.16
C VAL A 54 -4.74 1.92 18.08
N PHE A 55 -3.79 1.65 17.20
CA PHE A 55 -3.63 2.41 15.97
C PHE A 55 -4.66 1.96 14.93
N ASP A 56 -5.41 2.93 14.39
CA ASP A 56 -6.37 2.67 13.31
C ASP A 56 -5.76 3.02 11.95
N GLY A 57 -4.89 2.13 11.46
CA GLY A 57 -4.19 2.27 10.19
C GLY A 57 -5.00 1.81 8.98
N GLY A 58 -4.30 1.62 7.87
CA GLY A 58 -4.88 1.09 6.63
C GLY A 58 -5.36 2.15 5.65
N PHE A 59 -5.52 1.71 4.40
CA PHE A 59 -6.05 2.50 3.30
C PHE A 59 -7.49 2.92 3.57
N ARG A 60 -7.72 4.21 3.37
CA ARG A 60 -9.03 4.86 3.29
C ARG A 60 -9.30 5.17 1.83
N ILE A 61 -10.08 4.32 1.18
CA ILE A 61 -10.54 4.56 -0.19
C ILE A 61 -11.61 5.65 -0.14
N THR A 62 -11.36 6.77 -0.82
CA THR A 62 -12.32 7.89 -0.88
C THR A 62 -13.15 7.84 -2.15
N SER A 63 -12.62 7.32 -3.25
CA SER A 63 -13.39 7.11 -4.48
C SER A 63 -12.77 6.06 -5.40
N VAL A 64 -13.65 5.41 -6.17
CA VAL A 64 -13.29 4.62 -7.35
C VAL A 64 -14.14 5.12 -8.51
N THR A 65 -13.50 5.60 -9.58
CA THR A 65 -14.19 6.18 -10.74
C THR A 65 -13.60 5.69 -12.05
N ASP A 66 -14.34 5.81 -13.14
CA ASP A 66 -13.73 5.76 -14.48
C ASP A 66 -12.94 7.05 -14.77
N LEU A 67 -12.39 7.17 -15.98
CA LEU A 67 -11.62 8.35 -16.38
C LEU A 67 -12.46 9.62 -16.53
N SER A 68 -13.75 9.48 -16.83
CA SER A 68 -14.70 10.60 -16.93
C SER A 68 -15.14 11.13 -15.56
N GLY A 69 -14.81 10.40 -14.49
CA GLY A 69 -15.19 10.74 -13.11
C GLY A 69 -16.49 10.07 -12.66
N LYS A 70 -17.09 9.19 -13.48
CA LYS A 70 -18.27 8.43 -13.08
C LYS A 70 -17.88 7.38 -12.04
N ALA A 71 -18.61 7.32 -10.94
CA ALA A 71 -18.39 6.35 -9.88
C ALA A 71 -18.53 4.90 -10.39
N LEU A 72 -17.60 4.04 -9.99
CA LEU A 72 -17.66 2.60 -10.20
C LEU A 72 -18.10 1.94 -8.89
N PRO A 73 -19.04 0.98 -8.91
CA PRO A 73 -19.40 0.23 -7.71
C PRO A 73 -18.18 -0.54 -7.19
N TYR A 74 -17.94 -0.47 -5.88
CA TYR A 74 -16.85 -1.19 -5.25
C TYR A 74 -17.22 -1.67 -3.85
N THR A 75 -16.55 -2.73 -3.40
CA THR A 75 -16.69 -3.27 -2.05
C THR A 75 -15.31 -3.42 -1.44
N ILE A 76 -15.11 -2.86 -0.25
CA ILE A 76 -13.93 -3.15 0.57
C ILE A 76 -14.23 -4.39 1.40
N ASN A 77 -13.46 -5.45 1.18
CA ASN A 77 -13.46 -6.66 1.98
C ASN A 77 -12.12 -6.78 2.72
N LYS A 78 -12.04 -6.09 3.86
CA LYS A 78 -10.87 -6.05 4.75
C LYS A 78 -9.60 -5.62 3.99
N THR A 79 -8.67 -6.53 3.72
CA THR A 79 -7.42 -6.24 2.99
C THR A 79 -7.55 -6.30 1.48
N MET A 80 -8.77 -6.39 0.96
CA MET A 80 -9.05 -6.47 -0.47
C MET A 80 -10.11 -5.45 -0.90
N LEU A 81 -9.96 -4.91 -2.10
CA LEU A 81 -10.91 -4.02 -2.77
C LEU A 81 -11.42 -4.71 -4.04
N ARG A 82 -12.73 -4.93 -4.13
CA ARG A 82 -13.40 -5.40 -5.36
C ARG A 82 -14.02 -4.23 -6.09
N ILE A 83 -13.77 -4.12 -7.39
CA ILE A 83 -14.40 -3.15 -8.27
C ILE A 83 -15.29 -3.92 -9.25
N ASP A 84 -16.59 -3.64 -9.27
CA ASP A 84 -17.53 -4.25 -10.21
C ASP A 84 -17.55 -3.45 -11.51
N LEU A 85 -17.36 -4.15 -12.64
CA LEU A 85 -17.22 -3.50 -13.93
C LEU A 85 -18.60 -3.22 -14.53
N PRO A 86 -18.82 -2.02 -15.11
CA PRO A 86 -20.09 -1.68 -15.74
C PRO A 86 -20.34 -2.48 -17.02
N ARG A 87 -19.27 -3.06 -17.58
CA ARG A 87 -19.29 -3.97 -18.72
C ARG A 87 -18.25 -5.05 -18.47
N THR A 88 -18.60 -6.30 -18.79
CA THR A 88 -17.68 -7.42 -18.83
C THR A 88 -16.45 -7.08 -19.68
N LEU A 89 -15.27 -7.26 -19.10
CA LEU A 89 -13.99 -7.10 -19.75
C LEU A 89 -13.58 -8.41 -20.41
N MET A 90 -13.70 -8.48 -21.74
CA MET A 90 -13.36 -9.67 -22.51
C MET A 90 -11.84 -9.87 -22.60
N PRO A 91 -11.37 -11.09 -22.95
CA PRO A 91 -9.95 -11.33 -23.25
C PRO A 91 -9.39 -10.32 -24.26
N GLY A 92 -8.20 -9.81 -23.99
CA GLY A 92 -7.51 -8.78 -24.77
C GLY A 92 -8.03 -7.36 -24.58
N GLN A 93 -9.13 -7.16 -23.84
CA GLN A 93 -9.65 -5.81 -23.58
C GLN A 93 -8.92 -5.11 -22.45
N THR A 94 -9.02 -3.79 -22.45
CA THR A 94 -8.40 -2.91 -21.45
C THR A 94 -9.46 -2.06 -20.78
N ILE A 95 -9.27 -1.78 -19.49
CA ILE A 95 -10.07 -0.80 -18.75
C ILE A 95 -9.15 0.17 -18.01
N GLN A 96 -9.61 1.41 -17.87
CA GLN A 96 -8.94 2.44 -17.10
C GLN A 96 -9.87 2.97 -16.00
N PHE A 97 -9.32 3.11 -14.79
CA PHE A 97 -10.05 3.62 -13.64
C PHE A 97 -9.11 4.39 -12.71
N LYS A 98 -9.69 5.17 -11.81
CA LYS A 98 -9.00 5.95 -10.78
C LYS A 98 -9.40 5.46 -9.40
N VAL A 99 -8.42 5.38 -8.51
CA VAL A 99 -8.64 5.08 -7.09
C VAL A 99 -8.05 6.23 -6.29
N SER A 100 -8.87 6.90 -5.49
CA SER A 100 -8.43 7.93 -4.56
C SER A 100 -8.35 7.34 -3.16
N TRP A 101 -7.23 7.56 -2.49
CA TRP A 101 -6.96 6.95 -1.19
C TRP A 101 -5.94 7.75 -0.38
N TRP A 102 -5.95 7.53 0.92
CA TRP A 102 -4.90 7.93 1.86
C TRP A 102 -4.78 6.89 2.96
N TYR A 103 -3.70 6.90 3.75
CA TYR A 103 -3.62 6.11 4.98
C TYR A 103 -2.76 6.81 6.04
N PRO A 104 -3.04 6.61 7.33
CA PRO A 104 -2.18 7.11 8.39
C PRO A 104 -0.84 6.35 8.41
N VAL A 105 0.27 7.07 8.47
CA VAL A 105 1.60 6.49 8.63
C VAL A 105 1.78 6.07 10.08
N ASN A 106 2.19 4.82 10.31
CA ASN A 106 2.38 4.30 11.66
C ASN A 106 3.71 4.77 12.28
N ASP A 107 3.75 4.88 13.60
CA ASP A 107 5.02 4.97 14.35
C ASP A 107 5.77 3.64 14.22
N ARG A 108 6.95 3.65 13.61
CA ARG A 108 7.73 2.44 13.35
C ARG A 108 8.27 1.83 14.66
N ASN A 109 8.64 2.65 15.63
CA ASN A 109 9.20 2.19 16.89
C ASN A 109 8.13 1.53 17.78
N LYS A 110 6.87 1.99 17.67
CA LYS A 110 5.74 1.38 18.40
C LYS A 110 5.16 0.15 17.72
N TYR A 111 4.88 0.23 16.41
CA TYR A 111 4.11 -0.81 15.70
C TYR A 111 4.97 -1.73 14.84
N GLY A 112 6.24 -1.38 14.63
CA GLY A 112 7.15 -2.14 13.78
C GLY A 112 6.73 -2.20 12.31
N GLY A 113 7.33 -3.15 11.60
CA GLY A 113 7.13 -3.34 10.16
C GLY A 113 8.10 -2.51 9.32
N ARG A 114 7.93 -2.61 7.99
CA ARG A 114 8.78 -1.92 7.01
C ARG A 114 8.38 -0.46 6.82
N SER A 115 7.09 -0.17 6.92
CA SER A 115 6.57 1.20 6.81
C SER A 115 6.48 1.87 8.18
N GLY A 116 6.65 3.18 8.20
CA GLY A 116 6.39 4.03 9.35
C GLY A 116 7.27 5.27 9.37
N TYR A 117 6.95 6.18 10.29
CA TYR A 117 7.85 7.25 10.66
C TYR A 117 8.70 6.84 11.87
N GLU A 118 9.91 7.36 11.93
CA GLU A 118 10.89 7.10 12.97
C GLU A 118 11.45 8.44 13.44
N TYR A 119 11.32 8.71 14.75
CA TYR A 119 11.81 9.95 15.36
C TYR A 119 13.27 9.78 15.81
N PHE A 120 14.11 10.74 15.43
CA PHE A 120 15.52 10.84 15.78
C PHE A 120 15.70 11.97 16.80
N PRO A 121 15.88 11.66 18.10
CA PRO A 121 15.91 12.67 19.15
C PRO A 121 17.11 13.61 19.09
N ASP A 122 18.25 13.13 18.62
CA ASP A 122 19.50 13.90 18.57
C ASP A 122 19.41 15.06 17.57
N GLU A 123 18.61 14.89 16.51
CA GLU A 123 18.38 15.87 15.46
C GLU A 123 16.99 16.55 15.49
N ASP A 124 16.12 16.17 16.44
CA ASP A 124 14.70 16.58 16.49
C ASP A 124 14.01 16.44 15.12
N ASN A 125 14.13 15.25 14.51
CA ASN A 125 13.70 15.03 13.13
C ASN A 125 13.03 13.66 12.92
N TYR A 126 12.30 13.51 11.81
CA TYR A 126 11.61 12.28 11.44
C TYR A 126 12.11 11.74 10.10
N LEU A 127 12.36 10.42 10.06
CA LEU A 127 12.49 9.67 8.81
C LEU A 127 11.16 9.01 8.47
N TYR A 128 10.74 9.07 7.21
CA TYR A 128 9.54 8.39 6.73
C TYR A 128 9.93 7.27 5.77
N THR A 129 9.63 6.03 6.15
CA THR A 129 9.74 4.88 5.25
C THR A 129 8.34 4.45 4.82
N ILE A 130 8.05 4.55 3.53
CA ILE A 130 6.72 4.29 2.97
C ILE A 130 6.80 3.05 2.07
N ALA A 131 6.67 1.85 2.65
CA ALA A 131 6.58 0.59 1.92
C ALA A 131 5.12 0.18 1.70
N GLN A 132 4.86 -0.70 0.71
CA GLN A 132 3.51 -1.18 0.36
C GLN A 132 2.53 0.02 0.24
N PHE A 133 2.98 1.03 -0.51
CA PHE A 133 2.50 2.40 -0.35
C PHE A 133 1.26 2.74 -1.17
N TYR A 134 0.72 1.80 -1.94
CA TYR A 134 -0.45 2.01 -2.79
C TYR A 134 -1.30 0.73 -2.89
N PRO A 135 -2.61 0.81 -3.17
CA PRO A 135 -3.43 -0.31 -3.58
C PRO A 135 -2.87 -0.99 -4.83
N ARG A 136 -2.65 -2.31 -4.78
CA ARG A 136 -1.99 -3.04 -5.88
C ARG A 136 -2.97 -3.96 -6.58
N MET A 137 -2.88 -4.12 -7.89
CA MET A 137 -3.69 -5.14 -8.58
C MET A 137 -3.41 -6.54 -8.02
N ALA A 138 -4.47 -7.27 -7.71
CA ALA A 138 -4.37 -8.70 -7.40
C ALA A 138 -4.00 -9.47 -8.67
N LEU A 139 -3.24 -10.55 -8.54
CA LEU A 139 -2.99 -11.45 -9.66
C LEU A 139 -4.28 -12.20 -10.03
N TYR A 140 -4.66 -12.18 -11.30
CA TYR A 140 -5.54 -13.19 -11.89
C TYR A 140 -4.70 -14.24 -12.59
N ALA A 141 -4.76 -15.48 -12.14
CA ALA A 141 -4.08 -16.62 -12.76
C ALA A 141 -5.10 -17.55 -13.40
N ASP A 142 -4.78 -18.09 -14.57
CA ASP A 142 -5.62 -19.02 -15.35
C ASP A 142 -6.04 -20.28 -14.58
N TYR A 143 -5.20 -20.77 -13.64
CA TYR A 143 -5.48 -21.98 -12.87
C TYR A 143 -6.21 -21.77 -11.54
N GLN A 144 -6.28 -20.55 -11.00
CA GLN A 144 -6.87 -20.27 -9.68
C GLN A 144 -7.79 -19.05 -9.63
N GLY A 145 -7.94 -18.33 -10.75
CA GLY A 145 -8.61 -17.05 -10.80
C GLY A 145 -7.87 -15.97 -9.99
N TRP A 146 -8.63 -15.14 -9.29
CA TRP A 146 -8.08 -14.06 -8.48
C TRP A 146 -7.33 -14.57 -7.23
N GLN A 147 -6.14 -14.02 -6.98
CA GLN A 147 -5.43 -14.17 -5.72
C GLN A 147 -5.90 -13.07 -4.76
N HIS A 148 -6.96 -13.35 -4.00
CA HIS A 148 -7.62 -12.38 -3.10
C HIS A 148 -7.77 -12.89 -1.67
N LYS A 149 -6.83 -13.73 -1.23
CA LYS A 149 -6.75 -14.14 0.18
C LYS A 149 -6.39 -12.92 1.04
N GLN A 150 -6.93 -12.90 2.25
CA GLN A 150 -6.67 -11.81 3.18
C GLN A 150 -5.19 -11.77 3.58
N PHE A 151 -4.59 -10.59 3.59
CA PHE A 151 -3.25 -10.37 4.09
C PHE A 151 -3.28 -10.23 5.62
N LEU A 152 -2.60 -11.15 6.31
CA LEU A 152 -2.61 -11.25 7.78
C LEU A 152 -1.29 -10.75 8.39
N GLY A 153 -0.55 -9.93 7.66
CA GLY A 153 0.73 -9.37 8.08
C GLY A 153 1.94 -10.30 7.94
N ARG A 154 1.74 -11.52 7.45
CA ARG A 154 2.80 -12.51 7.16
C ARG A 154 2.51 -13.17 5.81
N GLY A 155 3.56 -13.37 5.02
CA GLY A 155 3.48 -13.94 3.67
C GLY A 155 4.08 -13.01 2.63
N GLU A 156 4.45 -13.59 1.49
CA GLU A 156 4.91 -12.85 0.32
C GLU A 156 3.75 -12.44 -0.58
N PHE A 157 3.98 -11.38 -1.37
CA PHE A 157 2.96 -10.83 -2.27
C PHE A 157 3.04 -11.50 -3.63
N THR A 158 1.88 -11.92 -4.15
CA THR A 158 1.75 -12.34 -5.54
C THR A 158 1.08 -11.20 -6.31
N LEU A 159 1.84 -10.56 -7.20
CA LEU A 159 1.42 -9.35 -7.90
C LEU A 159 1.53 -9.50 -9.42
N THR A 160 0.78 -8.68 -10.13
CA THR A 160 0.94 -8.49 -11.56
C THR A 160 2.18 -7.65 -11.86
N PHE A 161 2.85 -7.91 -12.98
CA PHE A 161 3.81 -6.97 -13.53
C PHE A 161 3.08 -5.73 -14.08
N GLY A 162 3.76 -4.58 -14.05
CA GLY A 162 3.23 -3.34 -14.60
C GLY A 162 4.30 -2.26 -14.67
N ASP A 163 4.05 -1.29 -15.54
CA ASP A 163 4.87 -0.10 -15.67
C ASP A 163 4.33 1.03 -14.80
N PHE A 164 5.23 1.82 -14.21
CA PHE A 164 4.85 2.87 -13.28
C PHE A 164 5.36 4.22 -13.75
N LYS A 165 4.43 5.19 -13.82
CA LYS A 165 4.76 6.62 -13.86
C LYS A 165 4.39 7.23 -12.51
N VAL A 166 5.41 7.49 -11.69
CA VAL A 166 5.23 7.98 -10.32
C VAL A 166 5.66 9.45 -10.26
N ALA A 167 4.81 10.28 -9.66
CA ALA A 167 5.13 11.64 -9.27
C ALA A 167 4.92 11.77 -7.76
N ILE A 168 5.94 12.22 -7.05
CA ILE A 168 5.92 12.37 -5.59
C ILE A 168 6.04 13.87 -5.29
N THR A 169 5.10 14.38 -4.51
CA THR A 169 5.16 15.73 -3.94
C THR A 169 5.45 15.59 -2.46
N ALA A 170 6.49 16.28 -1.98
CA ALA A 170 6.90 16.29 -0.59
C ALA A 170 7.21 17.73 -0.15
N PRO A 171 7.24 18.02 1.16
CA PRO A 171 7.75 19.30 1.65
C PRO A 171 9.16 19.60 1.14
N ALA A 172 9.49 20.88 0.96
CA ALA A 172 10.71 21.31 0.28
C ALA A 172 12.01 20.97 1.04
N ASP A 173 11.91 20.65 2.33
CA ASP A 173 12.99 20.22 3.22
C ASP A 173 13.24 18.70 3.23
N HIS A 174 12.43 17.92 2.48
CA HIS A 174 12.59 16.47 2.40
C HIS A 174 13.44 16.05 1.19
N ILE A 175 14.30 15.05 1.41
CA ILE A 175 14.96 14.30 0.33
C ILE A 175 14.16 13.02 0.10
N VAL A 176 13.71 12.79 -1.13
CA VAL A 176 12.98 11.58 -1.52
C VAL A 176 13.94 10.58 -2.17
N ALA A 177 14.01 9.38 -1.58
CA ALA A 177 14.64 8.22 -2.19
C ALA A 177 13.57 7.20 -2.56
N ALA A 178 13.59 6.71 -3.80
CA ALA A 178 12.64 5.73 -4.32
C ALA A 178 13.29 4.86 -5.39
N THR A 179 12.66 3.72 -5.69
CA THR A 179 13.06 2.87 -6.83
C THR A 179 12.91 3.62 -8.15
N GLY A 180 13.86 3.42 -9.06
CA GLY A 180 13.86 4.02 -10.40
C GLY A 180 15.20 4.67 -10.72
N VAL A 181 15.22 5.50 -11.77
CA VAL A 181 16.41 6.26 -12.19
C VAL A 181 16.19 7.74 -11.88
N LEU A 182 17.02 8.31 -11.00
CA LEU A 182 16.99 9.72 -10.65
C LEU A 182 17.15 10.60 -11.90
N GLN A 183 16.14 11.40 -12.20
CA GLN A 183 16.17 12.36 -13.31
C GLN A 183 16.66 13.72 -12.80
N TYR A 184 17.49 14.39 -13.61
CA TYR A 184 17.97 15.76 -13.34
C TYR A 184 18.64 15.97 -11.96
N PRO A 185 19.61 15.13 -11.54
CA PRO A 185 20.24 15.22 -10.21
C PRO A 185 20.85 16.60 -9.91
N SER A 186 21.34 17.30 -10.93
CA SER A 186 21.91 18.65 -10.76
C SER A 186 20.88 19.72 -10.39
N ARG A 187 19.59 19.49 -10.67
CA ARG A 187 18.49 20.41 -10.35
C ARG A 187 17.86 20.15 -9.00
N VAL A 188 17.93 18.92 -8.50
CA VAL A 188 17.18 18.48 -7.30
C VAL A 188 18.07 18.11 -6.12
N LEU A 189 19.37 17.89 -6.35
CA LEU A 189 20.33 17.61 -5.30
C LEU A 189 21.42 18.68 -5.24
N THR A 190 22.01 18.88 -4.06
CA THR A 190 23.22 19.70 -3.88
C THR A 190 24.47 19.00 -4.44
N ALA A 191 25.56 19.75 -4.60
CA ALA A 191 26.84 19.16 -5.04
C ALA A 191 27.35 18.07 -4.08
N GLU A 192 27.21 18.31 -2.76
CA GLU A 192 27.59 17.35 -1.72
C GLU A 192 26.74 16.08 -1.77
N GLN A 193 25.41 16.20 -1.92
CA GLN A 193 24.51 15.06 -2.04
C GLN A 193 24.84 14.18 -3.24
N ARG A 194 25.16 14.79 -4.40
CA ARG A 194 25.60 14.04 -5.60
C ARG A 194 26.92 13.31 -5.35
N SER A 195 27.91 13.98 -4.76
CA SER A 195 29.20 13.35 -4.45
C SER A 195 29.07 12.16 -3.48
N ARG A 196 28.06 12.16 -2.60
CA ARG A 196 27.79 11.03 -1.68
C ARG A 196 27.10 9.86 -2.39
N LEU A 197 26.32 10.11 -3.44
CA LEU A 197 25.64 9.06 -4.23
C LEU A 197 26.56 8.34 -5.21
N ASP A 198 27.62 9.01 -5.69
CA ASP A 198 28.57 8.44 -6.65
C ASP A 198 29.61 7.49 -6.00
N ARG A 199 29.52 7.26 -4.69
CA ARG A 199 30.40 6.37 -3.92
C ARG A 199 29.70 5.03 -3.65
#